data_AF-A0A2H6ADJ9-F1
#
_entry.id   AF-A0A2H6ADJ9-F1
#
_cell.length_a   1.000
_cell.length_b   1.000
_cell.length_c   1.000
_cell.angle_alpha   90.00
_cell.angle_beta   90.00
_cell.angle_gamma   90.00
#
_symmetry.space_group_name_H-M   'P 1'
#
loop_
_entity.id
_entity.type
_entity.pdbx_description
1 polymer ?
#
loop_
_entity_poly.entity_id
_entity_poly.type
_entity_poly.pdbx_seq_one_letter_code
_entity_poly.pdbx_strand_id
1 'polypeptide(L)'
;MQPGAIYLASRTGLPIVPVGVGFQKAWRFSSWDRFALPVPGSAVYIVVHRPILVPAGLNREQLLPYCGQLQQALDAATHRAELWAATAHLPPWPTGPIQASFTKSENSDSAADRVELAAATLPGSNSSQLAA
;
A
#
# COMPACT_ATOMS: atom_id res chain seq x y z
N MET A 1 5.05 -5.26 -0.73
CA MET A 1 5.59 -5.25 0.64
C MET A 1 5.19 -6.50 1.43
N GLN A 2 6.10 -7.14 2.16
CA GLN A 2 5.76 -8.20 3.13
C GLN A 2 5.49 -7.59 4.52
N PRO A 3 4.50 -8.08 5.29
CA PRO A 3 4.06 -7.47 6.56
C PRO A 3 5.05 -7.63 7.72
N GLY A 4 6.14 -8.39 7.56
CA GLY A 4 7.08 -8.71 8.63
C GLY A 4 7.73 -7.48 9.28
N ALA A 5 8.12 -6.48 8.48
CA ALA A 5 8.73 -5.25 9.00
C ALA A 5 7.74 -4.44 9.89
N ILE A 6 6.47 -4.40 9.51
CA ILE A 6 5.42 -3.65 10.21
C ILE A 6 4.98 -4.40 11.46
N TYR A 7 4.94 -5.74 11.40
CA TYR A 7 4.75 -6.57 12.58
C TYR A 7 5.84 -6.31 13.63
N LEU A 8 7.12 -6.26 13.22
CA LEU A 8 8.22 -5.95 14.15
C LEU A 8 8.12 -4.53 14.71
N ALA A 9 7.77 -3.55 13.89
CA ALA A 9 7.54 -2.17 14.36
C ALA A 9 6.40 -2.11 15.39
N SER A 10 5.28 -2.80 15.13
CA SER A 10 4.15 -2.94 16.08
C SER A 10 4.56 -3.64 17.39
N ARG A 11 5.48 -4.61 17.35
CA ARG A 11 5.92 -5.30 18.58
C ARG A 11 6.96 -4.51 19.37
N THR A 12 7.77 -3.69 18.70
CA THR A 12 8.86 -2.93 19.31
C THR A 12 8.49 -1.49 19.64
N GLY A 13 7.41 -0.97 19.05
CA GLY A 13 7.04 0.45 19.14
C GLY A 13 7.99 1.39 18.39
N LEU A 14 8.89 0.85 17.56
CA LEU A 14 9.87 1.65 16.83
C LEU A 14 9.28 2.22 15.53
N PRO A 15 9.62 3.47 15.18
CA PRO A 15 9.18 4.07 13.93
C PRO A 15 9.89 3.44 12.73
N ILE A 16 9.15 3.28 11.62
CA ILE A 16 9.72 2.85 10.34
C ILE A 16 10.07 4.09 9.52
N VAL A 17 11.30 4.16 9.00
CA VAL A 17 11.74 5.28 8.14
C VAL A 17 11.87 4.78 6.70
N PRO A 18 10.96 5.17 5.79
CA PRO A 18 11.07 4.81 4.38
C PRO A 18 12.21 5.58 3.72
N VAL A 19 13.06 4.87 2.95
CA VAL A 19 14.18 5.46 2.23
C VAL A 19 14.16 5.00 0.77
N GLY A 20 14.24 5.96 -0.15
CA GLY A 20 14.38 5.73 -1.57
C GLY A 20 15.79 6.08 -2.05
N VAL A 21 16.31 5.32 -3.01
CA VAL A 21 17.66 5.52 -3.56
C VAL A 21 17.59 5.58 -5.08
N GLY A 22 18.21 6.61 -5.66
CA GLY A 22 18.32 6.82 -7.10
C GLY A 22 19.78 6.92 -7.52
N PHE A 23 20.09 6.40 -8.70
CA PHE A 23 21.45 6.34 -9.24
C PHE A 23 21.49 7.01 -10.62
N GLN A 24 22.48 7.87 -10.88
CA GLN A 24 22.63 8.43 -12.24
C GLN A 24 23.11 7.38 -13.23
N LYS A 25 24.13 6.60 -12.86
CA LYS A 25 24.66 5.49 -13.62
C LYS A 25 24.89 4.31 -12.67
N ALA A 26 24.22 3.20 -12.96
CA ALA A 26 24.39 1.96 -12.21
C ALA A 26 24.60 0.80 -13.18
N TRP A 27 25.58 -0.04 -12.88
CA TRP A 27 25.68 -1.37 -13.45
C TRP A 27 24.66 -2.26 -12.76
N ARG A 28 23.73 -2.80 -13.53
CA ARG A 28 22.76 -3.79 -13.04
C ARG A 28 23.26 -5.17 -13.41
N PHE A 29 23.67 -5.94 -12.42
CA PHE A 29 24.05 -7.33 -12.66
C PHE A 29 22.79 -8.16 -12.95
N SER A 30 22.86 -9.09 -13.92
CA SER A 30 21.76 -10.01 -14.23
C SER A 30 21.72 -11.25 -13.32
N SER A 31 22.43 -11.19 -12.18
CA SER A 31 22.41 -12.25 -11.15
C SER A 31 21.05 -12.30 -10.44
N TRP A 32 20.81 -13.37 -9.68
CA TRP A 32 19.59 -13.62 -8.91
C TRP A 32 19.21 -12.49 -7.94
N ASP A 33 20.16 -11.64 -7.58
CA ASP A 33 19.96 -10.50 -6.68
C ASP A 33 19.78 -9.14 -7.41
N ARG A 34 19.90 -9.13 -8.75
CA ARG A 34 19.79 -7.93 -9.62
C ARG A 34 20.47 -6.66 -9.06
N PHE A 35 21.58 -6.83 -8.35
CA PHE A 35 22.22 -5.75 -7.60
C PHE A 35 22.61 -4.60 -8.53
N ALA A 36 22.24 -3.38 -8.15
CA ALA A 36 22.61 -2.17 -8.87
C ALA A 36 23.85 -1.58 -8.20
N LEU A 37 25.02 -1.79 -8.80
CA LEU A 37 26.26 -1.18 -8.32
C LEU A 37 26.42 0.18 -9.01
N PRO A 38 26.47 1.29 -8.27
CA PRO A 38 26.77 2.58 -8.87
C PRO A 38 28.12 2.52 -9.55
N VAL A 39 28.20 3.07 -10.77
CA VAL A 39 29.49 3.20 -11.46
C VAL A 39 30.41 4.06 -10.60
N PRO A 40 31.68 3.69 -10.36
CA PRO A 40 32.62 4.53 -9.62
C PRO A 40 32.66 5.95 -10.21
N GLY A 41 32.38 6.96 -9.38
CA GLY A 41 32.25 8.36 -9.81
C GLY A 41 30.84 8.81 -10.22
N SER A 42 29.82 7.94 -10.15
CA SER A 42 28.42 8.31 -10.33
C SER A 42 27.83 8.89 -9.04
N ALA A 43 27.01 9.93 -9.15
CA ALA A 43 26.24 10.43 -8.03
C ALA A 43 25.14 9.42 -7.63
N VAL A 44 24.88 9.35 -6.32
CA VAL A 44 23.80 8.59 -5.69
C VAL A 44 22.96 9.57 -4.89
N TYR A 45 21.64 9.47 -5.06
CA TYR A 45 20.69 10.34 -4.39
C TYR A 45 19.84 9.51 -3.43
N ILE A 46 19.77 9.95 -2.18
CA ILE A 46 19.03 9.28 -1.13
C ILE A 46 17.93 10.23 -0.66
N VAL A 47 16.69 9.77 -0.71
CA VAL A 47 15.52 10.51 -0.24
C VAL A 47 14.96 9.79 0.98
N VAL A 48 14.98 10.47 2.11
CA VAL A 48 14.41 9.97 3.37
C VAL A 48 13.00 10.53 3.52
N HIS A 49 12.03 9.64 3.71
CA HIS A 49 10.64 10.00 3.95
C HIS A 49 10.38 10.25 5.44
N ARG A 50 9.27 10.94 5.76
CA ARG A 50 8.82 11.07 7.15
C ARG A 50 8.63 9.70 7.80
N PRO A 51 9.03 9.54 9.08
CA PRO A 51 8.83 8.30 9.82
C PRO A 51 7.34 7.95 9.92
N ILE A 52 7.03 6.66 9.78
CA ILE A 52 5.71 6.09 10.00
C ILE A 52 5.72 5.44 11.39
N LEU A 53 4.92 5.97 12.30
CA LEU A 53 4.70 5.35 13.61
C LEU A 53 3.63 4.25 13.46
N VAL A 54 3.98 3.05 13.90
CA VAL A 54 3.07 1.92 13.97
C VAL A 54 2.69 1.73 15.44
N PRO A 55 1.41 1.84 15.82
CA PRO A 55 0.96 1.57 17.17
C PRO A 55 1.33 0.16 17.64
N ALA A 56 1.57 0.02 18.94
CA ALA A 56 1.90 -1.28 19.50
C ALA A 56 0.69 -2.21 19.60
N GLY A 57 0.89 -3.51 19.39
CA GLY A 57 -0.12 -4.54 19.66
C GLY A 57 -1.18 -4.76 18.57
N LEU A 58 -0.93 -4.33 17.34
CA LEU A 58 -1.86 -4.52 16.22
C LEU A 58 -2.02 -5.99 15.81
N ASN A 59 -3.25 -6.38 15.47
CA ASN A 59 -3.56 -7.69 14.88
C ASN A 59 -3.23 -7.72 13.37
N ARG A 60 -3.27 -8.91 12.74
CA ARG A 60 -2.86 -9.09 11.34
C ARG A 60 -3.66 -8.22 10.36
N GLU A 61 -4.94 -8.00 10.60
CA GLU A 61 -5.82 -7.18 9.75
C GLU A 61 -5.50 -5.70 9.89
N GLN A 62 -5.22 -5.26 11.12
CA GLN A 62 -4.82 -3.89 11.45
C GLN A 62 -3.44 -3.52 10.91
N LEU A 63 -2.59 -4.48 10.54
CA LEU A 63 -1.30 -4.22 9.89
C LEU A 63 -1.44 -3.87 8.40
N LEU A 64 -2.50 -4.34 7.73
CA LEU A 64 -2.67 -4.18 6.28
C LEU A 64 -2.69 -2.71 5.81
N PRO A 65 -3.38 -1.77 6.51
CA PRO A 65 -3.34 -0.35 6.13
C PRO A 65 -1.93 0.24 6.18
N TYR A 66 -1.14 -0.14 7.19
CA TYR A 66 0.26 0.31 7.32
C TYR A 66 1.15 -0.30 6.25
N CYS A 67 0.84 -1.50 5.73
CA CYS A 67 1.52 -2.06 4.56
C CYS A 67 1.33 -1.19 3.34
N GLY A 68 0.09 -0.75 3.08
CA GLY A 68 -0.22 0.17 1.99
C GLY A 68 0.47 1.52 2.16
N GLN A 69 0.41 2.10 3.35
CA GLN A 69 1.04 3.38 3.67
C GLN A 69 2.58 3.32 3.51
N LEU A 70 3.21 2.26 4.00
CA LEU A 70 4.65 2.07 3.87
C LEU A 70 5.06 1.87 2.41
N GLN A 71 4.30 1.10 1.64
CA GLN A 71 4.54 0.90 0.21
C GLN A 71 4.47 2.24 -0.54
N GLN A 72 3.40 3.01 -0.32
CA GLN A 72 3.26 4.33 -0.93
C GLN A 72 4.39 5.28 -0.57
N ALA A 73 4.83 5.29 0.70
CA ALA A 73 5.93 6.14 1.14
C ALA A 73 7.28 5.74 0.54
N LEU A 74 7.54 4.43 0.38
CA LEU A 74 8.74 3.94 -0.30
C LEU A 74 8.73 4.25 -1.80
N ASP A 75 7.58 4.06 -2.46
CA ASP A 75 7.43 4.35 -3.88
C ASP A 75 7.62 5.85 -4.13
N ALA A 76 7.04 6.70 -3.28
CA ALA A 76 7.23 8.16 -3.37
C ALA A 76 8.68 8.58 -3.12
N ALA A 77 9.36 8.00 -2.12
CA ALA A 77 10.76 8.28 -1.85
C ALA A 77 11.67 7.83 -3.01
N THR A 78 11.44 6.63 -3.53
CA THR A 78 12.20 6.05 -4.64
C THR A 78 12.00 6.87 -5.91
N HIS A 79 10.77 7.17 -6.28
CA HIS A 79 10.46 7.98 -7.46
C HIS A 79 11.15 9.35 -7.39
N ARG A 80 11.14 10.02 -6.23
CA ARG A 80 11.83 11.29 -6.06
C ARG A 80 13.35 11.16 -6.16
N ALA A 81 13.92 10.09 -5.61
CA ALA A 81 15.35 9.83 -5.72
C ALA A 81 15.77 9.56 -7.18
N GLU A 82 14.95 8.83 -7.94
CA GLU A 82 15.15 8.58 -9.36
C GLU A 82 15.01 9.85 -10.20
N LEU A 83 14.00 10.69 -9.92
CA LEU A 83 13.85 12.00 -10.57
C LEU A 83 15.06 12.89 -10.32
N TRP A 84 15.54 12.95 -9.07
CA TRP A 84 16.74 13.70 -8.73
C TRP A 84 17.97 13.15 -9.47
N ALA A 85 18.09 11.83 -9.56
CA ALA A 85 19.15 11.17 -10.32
C ALA A 85 19.10 11.51 -11.82
N ALA A 86 17.91 11.49 -12.43
CA ALA A 86 17.73 11.75 -13.84
C ALA A 86 17.99 13.21 -14.22
N THR A 87 17.70 14.15 -13.33
CA THR A 87 17.66 15.58 -13.65
C THR A 87 18.74 16.41 -12.96
N ALA A 88 19.49 15.82 -12.01
CA ALA A 88 20.48 16.47 -11.16
C ALA A 88 19.96 17.67 -10.33
N HIS A 89 18.64 17.93 -10.32
CA HIS A 89 18.01 18.93 -9.45
C HIS A 89 17.20 18.22 -8.37
N LEU A 90 17.26 18.72 -7.14
CA LEU A 90 16.41 18.20 -6.07
C LEU A 90 14.95 18.56 -6.39
N PRO A 91 14.05 17.58 -6.64
CA PRO A 91 12.65 17.90 -6.86
C PRO A 91 12.07 18.54 -5.60
N PRO A 92 11.22 19.57 -5.73
CA PRO A 92 10.62 20.24 -4.58
C PRO A 92 9.90 19.23 -3.69
N TRP A 93 9.91 19.47 -2.38
CA TRP A 93 9.14 18.63 -1.47
C TRP A 93 7.65 18.76 -1.82
N PRO A 94 6.90 17.66 -2.01
CA PRO A 94 5.47 17.75 -2.25
C PRO A 94 4.85 18.47 -1.06
N THR A 95 4.37 19.68 -1.29
CA THR A 95 3.91 20.60 -0.23
C THR A 95 2.44 20.35 0.14
N GLY A 96 1.83 19.28 -0.39
CA GLY A 96 0.48 18.86 -0.04
C GLY A 96 0.47 17.87 1.13
N PRO A 97 -0.68 17.70 1.82
CA PRO A 97 -0.87 16.51 2.64
C PRO A 97 -0.63 15.31 1.73
N ILE A 98 0.26 14.42 2.15
CA ILE A 98 0.36 13.09 1.54
C ILE A 98 -1.05 12.53 1.68
N GLN A 99 -1.78 12.41 0.57
CA GLN A 99 -3.09 11.78 0.53
C GLN A 99 -2.84 10.34 0.93
N ALA A 100 -2.82 10.07 2.23
CA ALA A 100 -3.20 8.79 2.76
C ALA A 100 -4.65 8.68 2.32
N SER A 101 -4.86 8.10 1.14
CA SER A 101 -6.15 7.63 0.69
C SER A 101 -6.57 6.52 1.65
N PHE A 102 -6.89 6.88 2.89
CA PHE A 102 -7.85 6.17 3.68
C PHE A 102 -9.17 6.41 2.96
N THR A 103 -9.39 5.65 1.89
CA THR A 103 -10.76 5.28 1.54
C THR A 103 -11.25 4.52 2.75
N LYS A 104 -11.87 5.24 3.68
CA LYS A 104 -12.81 4.68 4.62
C LYS A 104 -13.78 3.92 3.74
N SER A 105 -13.57 2.61 3.62
CA SER A 105 -14.58 1.69 3.15
C SER A 105 -15.66 1.70 4.23
N GLU A 106 -16.42 2.79 4.27
CA GLU A 106 -17.80 2.80 4.73
C GLU A 106 -18.55 1.87 3.79
N ASN A 107 -18.48 0.58 4.08
CA ASN A 107 -19.62 -0.31 3.95
C ASN A 107 -19.71 -1.03 5.28
N SER A 108 -20.43 -0.36 6.18
CA SER A 108 -21.28 -0.97 7.18
C SER A 108 -21.87 -2.29 6.70
N ASP A 109 -21.76 -3.30 7.56
CA ASP A 109 -22.89 -4.11 7.98
C ASP A 109 -24.13 -4.06 7.05
N SER A 110 -24.19 -5.01 6.13
CA SER A 110 -25.45 -5.59 5.67
C SER A 110 -25.23 -7.08 5.41
N ALA A 111 -24.78 -7.77 6.47
CA ALA A 111 -24.80 -9.23 6.56
C ALA A 111 -26.04 -9.74 7.34
N ALA A 112 -26.88 -8.84 7.86
CA ALA A 112 -28.10 -9.19 8.60
C ALA A 112 -29.35 -9.39 7.71
N ASP A 113 -29.41 -8.80 6.51
CA ASP A 113 -30.63 -8.86 5.66
C ASP A 113 -30.70 -10.05 4.70
N ARG A 114 -29.72 -10.97 4.73
CA ARG A 114 -29.68 -12.12 3.80
C ARG A 114 -30.17 -13.46 4.38
N VAL A 115 -30.65 -13.49 5.62
CA VAL A 115 -31.13 -14.73 6.26
C VAL A 115 -32.66 -14.91 6.16
N GLU A 116 -33.41 -13.89 5.73
CA GLU A 116 -34.89 -13.93 5.74
C GLU A 116 -35.55 -14.14 4.35
N LEU A 117 -34.84 -14.69 3.35
CA LEU A 117 -35.45 -14.94 2.02
C LEU A 117 -35.15 -16.32 1.39
N ALA A 118 -34.81 -17.34 2.19
CA ALA A 118 -34.48 -18.67 1.68
C ALA A 118 -35.30 -19.81 2.32
N ALA A 119 -36.53 -19.55 2.74
CA ALA A 119 -37.44 -20.58 3.25
C ALA A 119 -38.89 -20.37 2.79
N ALA A 120 -39.18 -20.62 1.51
CA ALA A 120 -40.50 -21.09 1.04
C ALA A 120 -40.47 -21.47 -0.46
N THR A 121 -40.18 -22.74 -0.73
CA THR A 121 -40.95 -23.65 -1.60
C THR A 121 -41.43 -23.15 -2.99
N LEU A 122 -40.77 -23.64 -4.06
CA LEU A 122 -41.42 -24.08 -5.31
C LEU A 122 -42.07 -25.46 -5.10
N PRO A 123 -42.95 -26.05 -5.96
CA PRO A 123 -43.65 -25.56 -7.17
C PRO A 123 -45.16 -25.94 -7.22
N GLY A 124 -45.91 -25.49 -8.24
CA GLY A 124 -47.24 -26.02 -8.59
C GLY A 124 -48.08 -24.99 -9.35
N SER A 125 -48.19 -25.07 -10.68
CA SER A 125 -49.23 -25.79 -11.44
C SER A 125 -50.63 -25.14 -11.41
N ASN A 126 -51.07 -24.77 -12.63
CA ASN A 126 -52.43 -24.70 -13.17
C ASN A 126 -53.34 -23.48 -12.92
N SER A 127 -53.65 -22.83 -14.05
CA SER A 127 -55.00 -22.60 -14.61
C SER A 127 -56.10 -22.06 -13.69
N SER A 128 -56.55 -20.81 -13.93
CA SER A 128 -57.96 -20.35 -13.96
C SER A 128 -58.07 -18.82 -13.97
N GLN A 129 -59.00 -18.29 -14.80
CA GLN A 129 -59.58 -16.93 -14.93
C GLN A 129 -59.38 -16.44 -16.38
N LEU A 130 -60.35 -16.39 -17.29
CA LEU A 130 -61.78 -16.04 -17.26
C LEU A 130 -62.07 -14.61 -16.78
N ALA A 131 -62.65 -13.83 -17.70
CA ALA A 131 -63.45 -12.60 -17.55
C ALA A 131 -62.73 -11.29 -17.18
N ALA A 132 -62.62 -10.37 -18.16
CA ALA A 132 -63.61 -9.30 -18.37
C ALA A 132 -63.40 -8.66 -19.74
#